data_AF-A0A258B2R4-F1
#
_entry.id   AF-A0A258B2R4-F1
#
_cell.length_a   1.000
_cell.length_b   1.000
_cell.length_c   1.000
_cell.angle_alpha   90.00
_cell.angle_beta   90.00
_cell.angle_gamma   90.00
#
_symmetry.space_group_name_H-M   'P 1'
#
loop_
_entity.id
_entity.type
_entity.pdbx_description
1 polymer ?
#
loop_
_entity_poly.entity_id
_entity_poly.type
_entity_poly.pdbx_seq_one_letter_code
_entity_poly.pdbx_strand_id
1 'polypeptide(L)'
;MKPLITFSLALIAFVSSSAAQEVQKFASDITNITWDLRGTANLKHLRFDGEKFNSLSAAGEPLGAFDHTLVDTGVFRFDYGKGRAGWYLVTDDLKQIMSANVIKEIHFKPEKSGQAKAVKAFPEDIKNVVWVGERDNLPAKLRWNGTTLEVGVKDPHWQVNFVQPVIANRRTLEFQLDKKTTIWLVFSADGSNAWWLTITDVYGGHRSGLQTAEAQTADLRPQQNDLANHAEDLLKADHPMTGATLVRELERKCAGNAEALEQLLVRFPSLK
;
A
#
# COMPACT_ATOMS: atom_id res chain seq x y z
N MET A 1 7.07 -36.57 26.39
CA MET A 1 7.63 -36.30 25.05
C MET A 1 7.23 -34.88 24.66
N LYS A 2 8.19 -33.98 24.45
CA LYS A 2 7.92 -32.60 24.03
C LYS A 2 7.55 -32.60 22.53
N PRO A 3 6.55 -31.84 22.07
CA PRO A 3 6.26 -31.76 20.64
C PRO A 3 7.35 -30.92 19.96
N LEU A 4 7.88 -31.44 18.85
CA LEU A 4 8.71 -30.70 17.92
C LEU A 4 7.83 -29.66 17.24
N ILE A 5 8.15 -28.38 17.44
CA ILE A 5 7.59 -27.27 16.65
C ILE A 5 8.35 -27.28 15.32
N THR A 6 7.66 -27.72 14.26
CA THR A 6 8.19 -27.66 12.90
C THR A 6 8.02 -26.23 12.40
N PHE A 7 9.07 -25.42 12.46
CA PHE A 7 9.12 -24.13 11.77
C PHE A 7 9.19 -24.40 10.26
N SER A 8 8.08 -24.19 9.55
CA SER A 8 8.09 -24.09 8.10
C SER A 8 8.78 -22.78 7.71
N LEU A 9 10.08 -22.83 7.40
CA LEU A 9 10.77 -21.74 6.72
C LEU A 9 10.18 -21.60 5.32
N ALA A 10 9.27 -20.64 5.13
CA ALA A 10 9.01 -20.10 3.81
C ALA A 10 10.30 -19.46 3.28
N LEU A 11 10.59 -19.70 2.01
CA LEU A 11 11.81 -19.33 1.30
C LEU A 11 12.13 -17.82 1.45
N ILE A 12 13.00 -17.46 2.40
CA ILE A 12 13.53 -16.10 2.54
C ILE A 12 14.57 -15.93 1.42
N ALA A 13 14.17 -15.29 0.33
CA ALA A 13 15.10 -14.82 -0.69
C ALA A 13 15.99 -13.74 -0.07
N PHE A 14 17.25 -14.08 0.28
CA PHE A 14 18.35 -13.23 0.76
C PHE A 14 17.94 -11.79 1.15
N VAL A 15 17.18 -11.68 2.23
CA VAL A 15 16.95 -10.44 2.94
C VAL A 15 18.20 -10.20 3.79
N SER A 16 18.75 -8.99 3.77
CA SER A 16 19.86 -8.64 4.69
C SER A 16 19.43 -8.94 6.14
N SER A 17 20.36 -9.38 7.00
CA SER A 17 20.01 -9.82 8.37
C SER A 17 19.26 -8.75 9.18
N SER A 18 19.52 -7.47 8.90
CA SER A 18 18.81 -6.33 9.46
C SER A 18 17.36 -6.20 8.99
N ALA A 19 17.09 -6.36 7.69
CA ALA A 19 15.74 -6.24 7.15
C ALA A 19 14.84 -7.40 7.59
N ALA A 20 15.40 -8.60 7.72
CA ALA A 20 14.68 -9.74 8.28
C ALA A 20 14.28 -9.49 9.75
N GLN A 21 15.16 -8.83 10.52
CA GLN A 21 14.90 -8.48 11.92
C GLN A 21 13.82 -7.38 12.06
N GLU A 22 13.82 -6.37 11.18
CA GLU A 22 12.79 -5.33 11.18
C GLU A 22 11.40 -5.88 10.82
N VAL A 23 11.31 -6.78 9.85
CA VAL A 23 10.05 -7.47 9.49
C VAL A 23 9.55 -8.34 10.64
N GLN A 24 10.44 -9.06 11.33
CA GLN A 24 10.08 -9.84 12.53
C GLN A 24 9.59 -8.94 13.67
N LYS A 25 10.25 -7.80 13.88
CA LYS A 25 9.81 -6.81 14.86
C LYS A 25 8.42 -6.28 14.51
N PHE A 26 8.19 -5.91 13.25
CA PHE A 26 6.87 -5.48 12.77
C PHE A 26 5.79 -6.54 13.04
N ALA A 27 6.06 -7.81 12.72
CA ALA A 27 5.15 -8.93 12.98
C ALA A 27 4.76 -9.01 14.47
N SER A 28 5.76 -8.90 15.35
CA SER A 28 5.55 -8.88 16.80
C SER A 28 4.73 -7.66 17.23
N ASP A 29 5.04 -6.48 16.72
CA ASP A 29 4.41 -5.22 17.12
C ASP A 29 2.92 -5.15 16.68
N ILE A 30 2.53 -5.85 15.60
CA ILE A 30 1.13 -5.93 15.14
C ILE A 30 0.34 -7.12 15.70
N THR A 31 0.97 -7.97 16.50
CA THR A 31 0.31 -9.17 17.05
C THR A 31 -0.87 -8.75 17.95
N ASN A 32 -2.02 -9.38 17.72
CA ASN A 32 -3.30 -9.10 18.36
C ASN A 32 -3.87 -7.69 18.15
N ILE A 33 -3.32 -6.90 17.22
CA ILE A 33 -3.97 -5.69 16.75
C ILE A 33 -5.12 -6.06 15.83
N THR A 34 -6.33 -5.63 16.19
CA THR A 34 -7.49 -5.67 15.29
C THR A 34 -7.59 -4.35 14.53
N TRP A 35 -7.80 -4.47 13.22
CA TRP A 35 -8.03 -3.40 12.27
C TRP A 35 -9.48 -3.44 11.79
N ASP A 36 -10.18 -2.33 11.91
CA ASP A 36 -11.50 -2.12 11.34
C ASP A 36 -11.32 -1.45 9.97
N LEU A 37 -11.61 -2.21 8.91
CA LEU A 37 -11.46 -1.77 7.52
C LEU A 37 -12.72 -1.06 7.02
N ARG A 38 -12.50 0.00 6.23
CA ARG A 38 -13.53 0.92 5.73
C ARG A 38 -13.60 0.90 4.21
N GLY A 39 -14.81 0.98 3.66
CA GLY A 39 -15.04 0.98 2.21
C GLY A 39 -14.88 -0.38 1.52
N THR A 40 -14.40 -1.41 2.22
CA THR A 40 -14.36 -2.79 1.72
C THR A 40 -15.78 -3.41 1.70
N ALA A 41 -16.03 -4.34 0.78
CA ALA A 41 -17.34 -5.01 0.72
C ALA A 41 -17.54 -6.03 1.85
N ASN A 42 -16.60 -6.99 2.01
CA ASN A 42 -16.79 -8.16 2.88
C ASN A 42 -15.81 -8.25 4.06
N LEU A 43 -14.59 -7.72 3.92
CA LEU A 43 -13.58 -7.80 4.97
C LEU A 43 -13.69 -6.57 5.87
N LYS A 44 -14.35 -6.71 7.03
CA LYS A 44 -14.57 -5.59 7.96
C LYS A 44 -13.58 -5.54 9.10
N HIS A 45 -13.16 -6.69 9.63
CA HIS A 45 -12.23 -6.78 10.74
C HIS A 45 -11.09 -7.72 10.39
N LEU A 46 -9.86 -7.32 10.71
CA LEU A 46 -8.64 -8.05 10.40
C LEU A 46 -7.73 -8.08 11.61
N ARG A 47 -7.22 -9.25 12.01
CA ARG A 47 -6.26 -9.38 13.12
C ARG A 47 -5.13 -10.33 12.77
N PHE A 48 -3.90 -9.95 13.09
CA PHE A 48 -2.75 -10.85 13.07
C PHE A 48 -2.63 -11.54 14.44
N ASP A 49 -2.64 -12.86 14.51
CA ASP A 49 -2.54 -13.62 15.78
C ASP A 49 -1.09 -13.97 16.17
N GLY A 50 -0.11 -13.54 15.37
CA GLY A 50 1.31 -13.92 15.52
C GLY A 50 1.76 -14.94 14.47
N GLU A 51 0.82 -15.66 13.85
CA GLU A 51 1.10 -16.63 12.80
C GLU A 51 0.34 -16.33 11.51
N LYS A 52 -0.92 -15.93 11.60
CA LYS A 52 -1.80 -15.68 10.46
C LYS A 52 -2.64 -14.42 10.65
N PHE A 53 -3.01 -13.83 9.52
CA PHE A 53 -4.07 -12.84 9.49
C PHE A 53 -5.43 -13.51 9.39
N ASN A 54 -6.34 -13.13 10.27
CA ASN A 54 -7.69 -13.65 10.34
C ASN A 54 -8.70 -12.53 10.09
N SER A 55 -9.69 -12.80 9.24
CA SER A 55 -10.94 -12.04 9.24
C SER A 55 -11.71 -12.34 10.52
N LEU A 56 -12.35 -11.33 11.11
CA LEU A 56 -13.15 -11.50 12.32
C LEU A 56 -14.62 -11.14 12.07
N SER A 57 -15.51 -11.77 12.82
CA SER A 57 -16.90 -11.37 12.96
C SER A 57 -17.01 -10.09 13.79
N ALA A 58 -18.21 -9.49 13.84
CA ALA A 58 -18.49 -8.35 14.72
C ALA A 58 -18.31 -8.69 16.22
N ALA A 59 -18.44 -9.97 16.60
CA ALA A 59 -18.17 -10.44 17.95
C ALA A 59 -16.67 -10.68 18.23
N GLY A 60 -15.79 -10.52 17.23
CA GLY A 60 -14.35 -10.74 17.36
C GLY A 60 -13.90 -12.18 17.11
N GLU A 61 -14.83 -13.09 16.79
CA GLU A 61 -14.52 -14.49 16.48
C GLU A 61 -13.88 -14.64 15.09
N PRO A 62 -12.81 -15.44 14.93
CA PRO A 62 -12.20 -15.71 13.63
C PRO A 62 -13.19 -16.37 12.65
N LEU A 63 -13.29 -15.80 11.45
CA LEU A 63 -14.11 -16.33 10.36
C LEU A 63 -13.30 -17.08 9.31
N GLY A 64 -12.03 -16.71 9.14
CA GLY A 64 -11.15 -17.35 8.18
C GLY A 64 -9.78 -16.69 8.13
N ALA A 65 -8.76 -17.50 7.87
CA ALA A 65 -7.37 -17.07 7.77
C ALA A 65 -6.97 -16.75 6.32
N PHE A 66 -6.03 -15.84 6.16
CA PHE A 66 -5.45 -15.47 4.88
C PHE A 66 -4.04 -16.05 4.72
N ASP A 67 -3.77 -16.55 3.51
CA ASP A 67 -2.40 -16.71 3.04
C ASP A 67 -1.81 -15.32 2.82
N HIS A 68 -0.73 -15.05 3.53
CA HIS A 68 -0.16 -13.71 3.61
C HIS A 68 1.35 -13.73 3.47
N THR A 69 1.89 -12.57 3.15
CA THR A 69 3.33 -12.32 3.15
C THR A 69 3.55 -11.00 3.86
N LEU A 70 4.40 -11.01 4.89
CA LEU A 70 4.97 -9.80 5.43
C LEU A 70 6.04 -9.34 4.44
N VAL A 71 5.69 -8.35 3.63
CA VAL A 71 6.54 -7.88 2.53
C VAL A 71 7.68 -7.05 3.10
N ASP A 72 7.36 -6.23 4.10
CA ASP A 72 8.30 -5.27 4.68
C ASP A 72 7.77 -4.68 6.00
N THR A 73 8.56 -3.83 6.67
CA THR A 73 8.13 -3.07 7.84
C THR A 73 6.94 -2.16 7.48
N GLY A 74 5.80 -2.41 8.13
CA GLY A 74 4.55 -1.69 7.88
C GLY A 74 3.78 -2.16 6.65
N VAL A 75 4.23 -3.22 5.95
CA VAL A 75 3.60 -3.68 4.70
C VAL A 75 3.38 -5.18 4.69
N PHE A 76 2.13 -5.57 4.45
CA PHE A 76 1.79 -6.97 4.22
C PHE A 76 0.86 -7.13 3.01
N ARG A 77 0.89 -8.33 2.45
CA ARG A 77 0.16 -8.70 1.24
C ARG A 77 -0.67 -9.95 1.49
N PHE A 78 -1.90 -9.99 0.96
CA PHE A 78 -2.71 -11.21 0.83
C PHE A 78 -2.78 -11.64 -0.63
N ASP A 79 -2.63 -12.95 -0.86
CA ASP A 79 -2.88 -13.53 -2.17
C ASP A 79 -4.33 -14.02 -2.24
N TYR A 80 -5.11 -13.45 -3.17
CA TYR A 80 -6.49 -13.86 -3.39
C TYR A 80 -6.63 -14.84 -4.57
N GLY A 81 -5.52 -15.25 -5.17
CA GLY A 81 -5.47 -16.09 -6.36
C GLY A 81 -5.82 -15.35 -7.65
N LYS A 82 -5.62 -16.04 -8.79
CA LYS A 82 -5.92 -15.53 -10.15
C LYS A 82 -5.24 -14.19 -10.47
N GLY A 83 -4.05 -13.96 -9.92
CA GLY A 83 -3.29 -12.73 -10.12
C GLY A 83 -3.84 -11.50 -9.38
N ARG A 84 -4.75 -11.69 -8.41
CA ARG A 84 -5.25 -10.61 -7.56
C ARG A 84 -4.62 -10.67 -6.17
N ALA A 85 -4.28 -9.52 -5.63
CA ALA A 85 -3.73 -9.40 -4.30
C ALA A 85 -4.31 -8.18 -3.56
N GLY A 86 -4.28 -8.25 -2.23
CA GLY A 86 -4.54 -7.11 -1.36
C GLY A 86 -3.23 -6.65 -0.74
N TRP A 87 -2.85 -5.40 -0.96
CA TRP A 87 -1.68 -4.78 -0.31
C TRP A 87 -2.15 -3.89 0.83
N TYR A 88 -1.50 -4.00 1.99
CA TYR A 88 -1.87 -3.28 3.19
C TYR A 88 -0.65 -2.53 3.73
N LEU A 89 -0.82 -1.22 3.92
CA LEU A 89 0.19 -0.29 4.37
C LEU A 89 -0.26 0.29 5.71
N VAL A 90 0.47 -0.03 6.77
CA VAL A 90 0.20 0.39 8.15
C VAL A 90 1.06 1.60 8.47
N THR A 91 0.49 2.59 9.17
CA THR A 91 1.25 3.75 9.67
C THR A 91 2.21 3.36 10.78
N ASP A 92 3.29 4.12 10.98
CA ASP A 92 4.35 3.77 11.95
C ASP A 92 3.85 3.70 13.40
N ASP A 93 2.79 4.45 13.72
CA ASP A 93 2.13 4.44 15.04
C ASP A 93 1.16 3.26 15.23
N LEU A 94 0.99 2.42 14.20
CA LEU A 94 0.09 1.27 14.16
C LEU A 94 -1.37 1.64 14.51
N LYS A 95 -1.80 2.86 14.18
CA LYS A 95 -3.18 3.31 14.40
C LYS A 95 -4.02 3.31 13.14
N GLN A 96 -3.42 3.45 11.97
CA GLN A 96 -4.12 3.54 10.70
C GLN A 96 -3.59 2.51 9.70
N ILE A 97 -4.47 2.07 8.80
CA ILE A 97 -4.14 1.12 7.74
C ILE A 97 -4.81 1.55 6.45
N MET A 98 -4.03 1.55 5.36
CA MET A 98 -4.54 1.74 4.01
C MET A 98 -4.41 0.43 3.26
N SER A 99 -5.44 0.04 2.52
CA SER A 99 -5.38 -1.17 1.69
C SER A 99 -5.67 -0.89 0.23
N ALA A 100 -5.07 -1.67 -0.67
CA ALA A 100 -5.22 -1.52 -2.10
C ALA A 100 -5.49 -2.86 -2.77
N ASN A 101 -6.48 -2.89 -3.66
CA ASN A 101 -6.71 -4.02 -4.56
C ASN A 101 -5.76 -3.94 -5.75
N VAL A 102 -4.97 -5.00 -5.93
CA VAL A 102 -3.95 -5.09 -6.96
C VAL A 102 -4.30 -6.18 -7.97
N ILE A 103 -4.27 -5.83 -9.26
CA ILE A 103 -4.57 -6.76 -10.36
C ILE A 103 -3.34 -7.15 -11.19
N LYS A 104 -2.21 -6.48 -10.95
CA LYS A 104 -0.93 -6.80 -11.57
C LYS A 104 0.19 -6.32 -10.65
N GLU A 105 1.17 -7.20 -10.44
CA GLU A 105 2.38 -6.91 -9.69
C GLU A 105 3.58 -7.13 -10.60
N ILE A 106 4.52 -6.19 -10.61
CA ILE A 106 5.80 -6.36 -11.28
C ILE A 106 6.89 -6.06 -10.25
N HIS A 107 7.83 -6.99 -10.14
CA HIS A 107 8.93 -6.90 -9.20
C HIS A 107 10.18 -6.33 -9.87
N PHE A 108 10.85 -5.43 -9.16
CA PHE A 108 12.09 -4.82 -9.58
C PHE A 108 13.17 -4.95 -8.51
N LYS A 109 14.43 -5.01 -8.94
CA LYS A 109 15.62 -5.00 -8.08
C LYS A 109 16.60 -3.91 -8.54
N PRO A 110 17.48 -3.40 -7.68
CA PRO A 110 18.53 -2.49 -8.13
C PRO A 110 19.38 -3.10 -9.24
N GLU A 111 19.73 -2.32 -10.26
CA GLU A 111 20.49 -2.78 -11.43
C GLU A 111 21.87 -3.32 -11.06
N LYS A 112 22.58 -2.63 -10.16
CA LYS A 112 23.90 -3.03 -9.72
C LYS A 112 23.82 -3.69 -8.35
N SER A 113 24.52 -4.82 -8.18
CA SER A 113 24.65 -5.43 -6.87
C SER A 113 25.32 -4.46 -5.89
N GLY A 114 24.83 -4.42 -4.65
CA GLY A 114 25.33 -3.51 -3.62
C GLY A 114 24.80 -2.06 -3.69
N GLN A 115 23.93 -1.71 -4.65
CA GLN A 115 23.21 -0.42 -4.61
C GLN A 115 22.03 -0.39 -3.63
N ALA A 116 21.60 -1.54 -3.14
CA ALA A 116 20.58 -1.60 -2.10
C ALA A 116 21.11 -0.90 -0.84
N LYS A 117 20.40 0.13 -0.40
CA LYS A 117 20.64 0.83 0.86
C LYS A 117 19.31 1.08 1.54
N ALA A 118 19.36 1.18 2.87
CA ALA A 118 18.19 1.53 3.67
C ALA A 118 17.56 2.84 3.18
N VAL A 119 16.24 2.82 2.97
CA VAL A 119 15.42 3.95 2.56
C VAL A 119 14.87 4.62 3.81
N LYS A 120 15.63 5.57 4.36
CA LYS A 120 15.30 6.29 5.59
C LYS A 120 14.69 7.67 5.30
N ALA A 121 15.21 8.35 4.29
CA ALA A 121 14.78 9.67 3.83
C ALA A 121 14.17 9.54 2.43
N PHE A 122 12.92 9.07 2.37
CA PHE A 122 12.19 8.95 1.11
C PHE A 122 11.63 10.32 0.64
N PRO A 123 11.66 10.64 -0.67
CA PRO A 123 12.17 9.84 -1.78
C PRO A 123 13.64 10.09 -2.13
N GLU A 124 14.36 10.94 -1.39
CA GLU A 124 15.75 11.28 -1.70
C GLU A 124 16.68 10.06 -1.73
N ASP A 125 16.43 9.06 -0.88
CA ASP A 125 17.24 7.85 -0.84
C ASP A 125 17.15 6.98 -2.10
N ILE A 126 16.03 7.02 -2.81
CA ILE A 126 15.84 6.24 -4.05
C ILE A 126 16.23 7.02 -5.31
N LYS A 127 16.65 8.29 -5.16
CA LYS A 127 16.99 9.17 -6.27
C LYS A 127 18.18 8.64 -7.05
N ASN A 128 18.01 8.58 -8.38
CA ASN A 128 18.95 8.07 -9.37
C ASN A 128 19.33 6.59 -9.20
N VAL A 129 18.64 5.84 -8.34
CA VAL A 129 18.75 4.37 -8.32
C VAL A 129 17.99 3.82 -9.52
N VAL A 130 18.65 2.96 -10.29
CA VAL A 130 18.04 2.26 -11.42
C VAL A 130 17.55 0.91 -10.93
N TRP A 131 16.27 0.63 -11.17
CA TRP A 131 15.63 -0.62 -10.82
C TRP A 131 15.30 -1.40 -12.10
N VAL A 132 15.63 -2.69 -12.13
CA VAL A 132 15.44 -3.57 -13.29
C VAL A 132 14.41 -4.65 -12.96
N GLY A 133 13.55 -4.96 -13.93
CA GLY A 133 12.49 -5.95 -13.82
C GLY A 133 11.97 -6.35 -15.19
N GLU A 134 10.80 -6.99 -15.23
CA GLU A 134 10.17 -7.44 -16.47
C GLU A 134 8.71 -7.02 -16.53
N ARG A 135 8.34 -6.26 -17.56
CA ARG A 135 6.96 -5.82 -17.81
C ARG A 135 6.47 -6.41 -19.12
N ASP A 136 5.36 -7.14 -19.07
CA ASP A 136 4.76 -7.76 -20.26
C ASP A 136 5.75 -8.70 -21.00
N ASN A 137 6.57 -9.42 -20.21
CA ASN A 137 7.67 -10.27 -20.67
C ASN A 137 8.80 -9.53 -21.40
N LEU A 138 8.88 -8.20 -21.25
CA LEU A 138 9.93 -7.37 -21.82
C LEU A 138 10.80 -6.78 -20.70
N PRO A 139 12.12 -6.63 -20.92
CA PRO A 139 12.99 -5.95 -19.96
C PRO A 139 12.49 -4.54 -19.66
N ALA A 140 12.41 -4.21 -18.38
CA ALA A 140 11.93 -2.92 -17.90
C ALA A 140 12.93 -2.28 -16.93
N LYS A 141 12.96 -0.95 -16.92
CA LYS A 141 13.76 -0.14 -16.00
C LYS A 141 12.94 1.00 -15.40
N LEU A 142 13.22 1.31 -14.14
CA LEU A 142 12.66 2.45 -13.43
C LEU A 142 13.78 3.31 -12.86
N ARG A 143 13.65 4.63 -12.96
CA ARG A 143 14.55 5.57 -12.28
C ARG A 143 13.80 6.82 -11.84
N TRP A 144 13.85 7.13 -10.55
CA TRP A 144 13.40 8.43 -10.03
C TRP A 144 14.56 9.43 -10.12
N ASN A 145 14.41 10.53 -10.86
CA ASN A 145 15.49 11.52 -10.99
C ASN A 145 15.37 12.72 -10.02
N GLY A 146 14.34 12.74 -9.17
CA GLY A 146 14.03 13.84 -8.26
C GLY A 146 12.86 14.71 -8.70
N THR A 147 12.40 14.58 -9.94
CA THR A 147 11.24 15.32 -10.46
C THR A 147 10.28 14.43 -11.25
N THR A 148 10.82 13.48 -12.02
CA THR A 148 10.06 12.55 -12.84
C THR A 148 10.53 11.13 -12.60
N LEU A 149 9.59 10.19 -12.70
CA LEU A 149 9.87 8.77 -12.78
C LEU A 149 10.01 8.39 -14.25
N GLU A 150 11.17 7.85 -14.58
CA GLU A 150 11.50 7.33 -15.90
C GLU A 150 11.14 5.85 -15.94
N VAL A 151 10.29 5.48 -16.89
CA VAL A 151 9.81 4.11 -17.08
C VAL A 151 10.24 3.65 -18.46
N GLY A 152 11.30 2.85 -18.50
CA GLY A 152 11.84 2.24 -19.70
C GLY A 152 11.28 0.84 -19.93
N VAL A 153 10.83 0.54 -21.15
CA VAL A 153 10.51 -0.83 -21.61
C VAL A 153 11.24 -1.05 -22.92
N LYS A 154 11.84 -2.23 -23.12
CA LYS A 154 12.64 -2.54 -24.30
C LYS A 154 11.86 -3.38 -25.32
N ASP A 155 11.52 -2.79 -26.46
CA ASP A 155 10.87 -3.48 -27.61
C ASP A 155 11.09 -2.76 -28.96
N PRO A 156 11.95 -3.27 -29.87
CA PRO A 156 13.24 -3.92 -29.57
C PRO A 156 14.27 -2.92 -28.99
N HIS A 157 13.98 -1.62 -29.10
CA HIS A 157 14.74 -0.51 -28.55
C HIS A 157 14.10 -0.04 -27.23
N TRP A 158 14.86 0.71 -26.42
CA TRP A 158 14.33 1.32 -25.20
C TRP A 158 13.34 2.43 -25.54
N GLN A 159 12.10 2.26 -25.09
CA GLN A 159 11.09 3.30 -25.05
C GLN A 159 10.99 3.80 -23.62
N VAL A 160 11.25 5.08 -23.40
CA VAL A 160 11.24 5.69 -22.07
C VAL A 160 10.09 6.67 -21.96
N ASN A 161 9.20 6.41 -21.01
CA ASN A 161 8.13 7.32 -20.64
C ASN A 161 8.50 8.06 -19.36
N PHE A 162 8.11 9.32 -19.27
CA PHE A 162 8.30 10.14 -18.08
C PHE A 162 6.95 10.39 -17.44
N VAL A 163 6.81 10.03 -16.17
CA VAL A 163 5.61 10.32 -15.38
C VAL A 163 5.99 11.20 -14.20
N GLN A 164 5.04 12.03 -13.75
CA GLN A 164 5.20 12.84 -12.56
C GLN A 164 4.49 12.13 -11.39
N PRO A 165 5.24 11.42 -10.53
CA PRO A 165 4.65 10.80 -9.37
C PRO A 165 4.39 11.82 -8.26
N VAL A 166 3.44 11.48 -7.40
CA VAL A 166 3.26 12.07 -6.08
C VAL A 166 3.63 11.05 -5.03
N ILE A 167 3.99 11.50 -3.84
CA ILE A 167 4.24 10.60 -2.71
C ILE A 167 2.87 10.19 -2.15
N ALA A 168 2.59 8.90 -2.10
CA ALA A 168 1.33 8.37 -1.59
C ALA A 168 1.39 8.04 -0.10
N ASN A 169 2.53 7.49 0.33
CA ASN A 169 2.83 7.13 1.71
C ASN A 169 4.36 7.00 1.86
N ARG A 170 4.85 6.69 3.07
CA ARG A 170 6.25 6.65 3.53
C ARG A 170 7.27 6.22 2.46
N ARG A 171 7.01 5.16 1.68
CA ARG A 171 7.92 4.60 0.65
C ARG A 171 7.18 4.22 -0.63
N THR A 172 6.15 4.99 -0.97
CA THR A 172 5.28 4.71 -2.11
C THR A 172 5.14 5.95 -2.98
N LEU A 173 5.49 5.82 -4.25
CA LEU A 173 5.12 6.78 -5.29
C LEU A 173 3.79 6.35 -5.92
N GLU A 174 2.90 7.30 -6.19
CA GLU A 174 1.67 7.12 -6.97
C GLU A 174 1.73 7.94 -8.26
N PHE A 175 1.25 7.37 -9.36
CA PHE A 175 1.02 8.10 -10.62
C PHE A 175 -0.06 7.41 -11.45
N GLN A 176 -0.56 8.10 -12.48
CA GLN A 176 -1.45 7.52 -13.48
C GLN A 176 -0.71 7.25 -14.79
N LEU A 177 -0.81 6.03 -15.34
CA LEU A 177 -0.15 5.66 -16.60
C LEU A 177 -0.90 6.17 -17.85
N ASP A 178 -2.22 6.28 -17.79
CA ASP A 178 -3.11 6.60 -18.92
C ASP A 178 -4.39 7.37 -18.49
N LYS A 179 -4.27 8.22 -17.46
CA LYS A 179 -5.38 8.93 -16.78
C LYS A 179 -6.42 8.05 -16.08
N LYS A 180 -6.36 6.72 -16.25
CA LYS A 180 -7.34 5.78 -15.66
C LYS A 180 -6.67 4.75 -14.76
N THR A 181 -5.46 4.34 -15.11
CA THR A 181 -4.73 3.30 -14.40
C THR A 181 -3.84 3.92 -13.35
N THR A 182 -4.25 3.78 -12.09
CA THR A 182 -3.45 4.17 -10.92
C THR A 182 -2.37 3.12 -10.68
N ILE A 183 -1.12 3.58 -10.59
CA ILE A 183 0.04 2.77 -10.25
C ILE A 183 0.58 3.23 -8.91
N TRP A 184 0.87 2.26 -8.04
CA TRP A 184 1.74 2.46 -6.89
C TRP A 184 3.09 1.80 -7.13
N LEU A 185 4.17 2.54 -6.90
CA LEU A 185 5.52 2.03 -6.88
C LEU A 185 6.01 2.05 -5.43
N VAL A 186 6.01 0.87 -4.81
CA VAL A 186 6.39 0.66 -3.40
C VAL A 186 7.85 0.23 -3.34
N PHE A 187 8.64 0.80 -2.44
CA PHE A 187 10.06 0.47 -2.26
C PHE A 187 10.29 -0.17 -0.90
N SER A 188 11.12 -1.22 -0.83
CA SER A 188 11.45 -1.90 0.44
C SER A 188 12.31 -1.03 1.37
N ALA A 189 12.28 -1.30 2.67
CA ALA A 189 12.90 -0.46 3.69
C ALA A 189 14.43 -0.52 3.59
N ASP A 190 14.95 -1.65 3.13
CA ASP A 190 16.36 -1.88 2.84
C ASP A 190 16.78 -1.54 1.40
N GLY A 191 15.84 -1.08 0.58
CA GLY A 191 16.07 -0.71 -0.82
C GLY A 191 16.50 -1.88 -1.71
N SER A 192 16.26 -3.12 -1.31
CA SER A 192 16.58 -4.29 -2.15
C SER A 192 15.51 -4.60 -3.20
N ASN A 193 14.28 -4.14 -3.00
CA ASN A 193 13.15 -4.44 -3.87
C ASN A 193 12.28 -3.21 -4.13
N ALA A 194 11.65 -3.19 -5.29
CA ALA A 194 10.55 -2.28 -5.60
C ALA A 194 9.43 -3.06 -6.30
N TRP A 195 8.18 -2.67 -6.04
CA TRP A 195 6.99 -3.29 -6.60
C TRP A 195 6.15 -2.27 -7.33
N TRP A 196 5.93 -2.50 -8.61
CA TRP A 196 4.94 -1.80 -9.40
C TRP A 196 3.61 -2.52 -9.27
N LEU A 197 2.63 -1.83 -8.72
CA LEU A 197 1.30 -2.35 -8.41
C LEU A 197 0.27 -1.61 -9.27
N THR A 198 -0.44 -2.35 -10.11
CA THR A 198 -1.62 -1.80 -10.81
C THR A 198 -2.82 -1.88 -9.89
N ILE A 199 -3.29 -0.72 -9.43
CA ILE A 199 -4.33 -0.58 -8.43
C ILE A 199 -5.70 -0.38 -9.09
N THR A 200 -6.72 -1.05 -8.59
CA THR A 200 -8.12 -0.78 -9.00
C THR A 200 -8.90 0.02 -7.97
N ASP A 201 -8.60 -0.19 -6.69
CA ASP A 201 -9.27 0.48 -5.59
C ASP A 201 -8.32 0.65 -4.42
N VAL A 202 -8.47 1.77 -3.71
CA VAL A 202 -7.87 2.02 -2.41
C VAL A 202 -8.98 2.13 -1.36
N TYR A 203 -8.70 1.60 -0.17
CA TYR A 203 -9.58 1.58 0.99
C TYR A 203 -8.82 1.99 2.26
N GLY A 204 -9.60 2.28 3.29
CA GLY A 204 -9.11 2.73 4.57
C GLY A 204 -9.26 1.72 5.70
N GLY A 205 -8.82 2.12 6.88
CA GLY A 205 -9.07 1.39 8.11
C GLY A 205 -8.29 1.96 9.27
N HIS A 206 -8.73 1.63 10.48
CA HIS A 206 -8.11 2.09 11.72
C HIS A 206 -8.01 0.94 12.71
N ARG A 207 -7.14 1.09 13.69
CA ARG A 207 -7.10 0.17 14.83
C ARG A 207 -8.43 0.22 15.57
N SER A 208 -8.95 -0.94 15.97
CA SER A 208 -10.21 -1.00 16.72
C SER A 208 -10.13 -0.25 18.04
N GLY A 209 -11.24 0.40 18.42
CA GLY A 209 -11.34 1.20 19.65
C GLY A 209 -10.87 2.66 19.49
N LEU A 210 -10.41 3.08 18.31
CA LEU A 210 -10.16 4.48 18.01
C LEU A 210 -11.47 5.23 17.73
N GLN A 211 -11.56 6.47 18.20
CA GLN A 211 -12.63 7.38 17.81
C GLN A 211 -12.38 7.87 16.39
N THR A 212 -13.42 7.85 15.57
CA THR A 212 -13.32 8.09 14.13
C THR A 212 -14.45 8.97 13.63
N ALA A 213 -14.24 9.64 12.50
CA ALA A 213 -15.31 10.33 11.80
C ALA A 213 -16.36 9.35 11.25
N GLU A 214 -17.63 9.77 11.27
CA GLU A 214 -18.78 9.02 10.75
C GLU A 214 -19.74 9.90 9.95
N ALA A 215 -19.26 11.03 9.44
CA ALA A 215 -20.06 11.97 8.67
C ALA A 215 -20.62 11.33 7.39
N GLN A 216 -21.84 11.71 7.02
CA GLN A 216 -22.50 11.28 5.79
C GLN A 216 -22.75 12.50 4.89
N THR A 217 -22.28 12.40 3.66
CA THR A 217 -22.59 13.34 2.58
C THR A 217 -23.59 12.66 1.63
N ALA A 218 -24.71 13.32 1.34
CA ALA A 218 -25.84 12.73 0.61
C ALA A 218 -25.47 12.23 -0.79
N ASP A 219 -24.58 12.95 -1.50
CA ASP A 219 -24.19 12.62 -2.87
C ASP A 219 -23.04 11.60 -2.96
N LEU A 220 -22.54 11.14 -1.81
CA LEU A 220 -21.54 10.08 -1.74
C LEU A 220 -22.20 8.74 -1.42
N ARG A 221 -21.78 7.68 -2.14
CA ARG A 221 -22.14 6.30 -1.78
C ARG A 221 -21.56 5.97 -0.40
N PRO A 222 -22.12 4.99 0.33
CA PRO A 222 -21.61 4.60 1.65
C PRO A 222 -20.10 4.33 1.69
N GLN A 223 -19.54 3.61 0.69
CA GLN A 223 -18.10 3.36 0.63
C GLN A 223 -17.26 4.63 0.39
N GLN A 224 -17.82 5.64 -0.28
CA GLN A 224 -17.16 6.93 -0.48
C GLN A 224 -17.21 7.77 0.80
N ASN A 225 -18.31 7.74 1.56
CA ASN A 225 -18.38 8.36 2.89
C ASN A 225 -17.37 7.72 3.85
N ASP A 226 -17.27 6.39 3.87
CA ASP A 226 -16.28 5.65 4.67
C ASP A 226 -14.84 6.11 4.36
N LEU A 227 -14.52 6.24 3.08
CA LEU A 227 -13.19 6.64 2.63
C LEU A 227 -12.91 8.12 2.94
N ALA A 228 -13.90 9.00 2.81
CA ALA A 228 -13.79 10.42 3.17
C ALA A 228 -13.60 10.60 4.68
N ASN A 229 -14.37 9.87 5.49
CA ASN A 229 -14.22 9.86 6.95
C ASN A 229 -12.80 9.44 7.34
N HIS A 230 -12.27 8.38 6.71
CA HIS A 230 -10.91 7.92 7.00
C HIS A 230 -9.83 8.91 6.54
N ALA A 231 -10.00 9.56 5.38
CA ALA A 231 -9.10 10.61 4.93
C ALA A 231 -9.03 11.74 5.96
N GLU A 232 -10.17 12.15 6.51
CA GLU A 232 -10.24 13.18 7.55
C GLU A 232 -9.55 12.75 8.85
N ASP A 233 -9.75 11.50 9.29
CA ASP A 233 -9.07 10.95 10.47
C ASP A 233 -7.54 10.93 10.28
N LEU A 234 -7.05 10.58 9.07
CA LEU A 234 -5.62 10.61 8.74
C LEU A 234 -5.06 12.04 8.76
N LEU A 235 -5.78 13.01 8.20
CA LEU A 235 -5.36 14.41 8.21
C LEU A 235 -5.27 14.95 9.65
N LYS A 236 -6.21 14.58 10.53
CA LYS A 236 -6.21 14.97 11.96
C LYS A 236 -5.13 14.25 12.76
N ALA A 237 -4.76 13.04 12.38
CA ALA A 237 -3.75 12.23 13.03
C ALA A 237 -2.31 12.51 12.53
N ASP A 238 -2.09 13.63 11.83
CA ASP A 238 -0.79 14.03 11.26
C ASP A 238 -0.21 13.02 10.25
N HIS A 239 -1.09 12.38 9.47
CA HIS A 239 -0.73 11.53 8.32
C HIS A 239 -1.17 12.18 6.99
N PRO A 240 -0.70 13.40 6.67
CA PRO A 240 -1.27 14.20 5.58
C PRO A 240 -1.12 13.58 4.20
N MET A 241 0.00 12.88 3.95
CA MET A 241 0.27 12.26 2.64
C MET A 241 -0.67 11.09 2.36
N THR A 242 -0.90 10.23 3.35
CA THR A 242 -1.85 9.12 3.26
C THR A 242 -3.28 9.65 3.13
N GLY A 243 -3.66 10.67 3.92
CA GLY A 243 -4.95 11.34 3.78
C GLY A 243 -5.17 11.90 2.36
N ALA A 244 -4.18 12.62 1.83
CA ALA A 244 -4.23 13.17 0.47
C ALA A 244 -4.36 12.08 -0.61
N THR A 245 -3.77 10.90 -0.41
CA THR A 245 -3.93 9.75 -1.31
C THR A 245 -5.37 9.28 -1.39
N LEU A 246 -6.06 9.20 -0.26
CA LEU A 246 -7.47 8.81 -0.24
C LEU A 246 -8.37 9.88 -0.85
N VAL A 247 -8.05 11.16 -0.67
CA VAL A 247 -8.78 12.25 -1.31
C VAL A 247 -8.64 12.19 -2.84
N ARG A 248 -7.42 12.01 -3.38
CA ARG A 248 -7.24 11.81 -4.82
C ARG A 248 -8.01 10.59 -5.34
N GLU A 249 -8.08 9.52 -4.55
CA GLU A 249 -8.89 8.36 -4.90
C GLU A 249 -10.38 8.68 -4.93
N LEU A 250 -10.88 9.44 -3.96
CA LEU A 250 -12.27 9.92 -3.92
C LEU A 250 -12.60 10.78 -5.14
N GLU A 251 -11.73 11.73 -5.48
CA GLU A 251 -11.88 12.58 -6.68
C GLU A 251 -11.99 11.73 -7.94
N ARG A 252 -11.11 10.74 -8.11
CA ARG A 252 -11.16 9.80 -9.23
C ARG A 252 -12.48 9.04 -9.28
N LYS A 253 -12.95 8.52 -8.14
CA LYS A 253 -14.22 7.79 -8.04
C LYS A 253 -15.46 8.68 -8.22
N CYS A 254 -15.31 9.99 -8.05
CA CYS A 254 -16.39 10.97 -8.19
C CYS A 254 -16.28 11.81 -9.47
N ALA A 255 -15.31 11.55 -10.35
CA ALA A 255 -15.03 12.36 -11.54
C ALA A 255 -16.22 12.60 -12.49
N GLY A 256 -17.25 11.75 -12.43
CA GLY A 256 -18.49 11.88 -13.21
C GLY A 256 -19.70 12.45 -12.44
N ASN A 257 -19.52 12.92 -11.21
CA ASN A 257 -20.57 13.48 -10.35
C ASN A 257 -20.12 14.84 -9.82
N ALA A 258 -20.61 15.92 -10.43
CA ALA A 258 -20.15 17.28 -10.14
C ALA A 258 -20.50 17.71 -8.71
N GLU A 259 -21.70 17.36 -8.25
CA GLU A 259 -22.20 17.66 -6.90
C GLU A 259 -21.33 16.97 -5.85
N ALA A 260 -21.00 15.69 -6.05
CA ALA A 260 -20.09 14.96 -5.16
C ALA A 260 -18.70 15.60 -5.09
N LEU A 261 -18.15 16.05 -6.21
CA LEU A 261 -16.86 16.75 -6.24
C LEU A 261 -16.92 18.09 -5.50
N GLU A 262 -17.99 18.86 -5.66
CA GLU A 262 -18.17 20.12 -4.94
C GLU A 262 -18.20 19.90 -3.42
N GLN A 263 -18.94 18.89 -2.97
CA GLN A 263 -18.99 18.53 -1.55
C GLN A 263 -17.63 18.08 -1.01
N LEU A 264 -16.86 17.31 -1.79
CA LEU A 264 -15.50 16.92 -1.42
C LEU A 264 -14.56 18.12 -1.30
N LEU A 265 -14.68 19.12 -2.19
CA LEU A 265 -13.87 20.34 -2.13
C LEU A 265 -14.19 21.21 -0.90
N VAL A 266 -15.46 21.24 -0.46
CA VAL A 266 -15.85 21.91 0.79
C VAL A 266 -15.28 21.18 2.01
N ARG A 267 -15.26 19.84 1.95
CA ARG A 267 -14.80 18.99 3.06
C ARG A 267 -13.29 18.94 3.20
N PHE A 268 -12.55 18.99 2.10
CA PHE A 268 -11.09 18.94 2.07
C PHE A 268 -10.47 20.19 1.41
N PRO A 269 -10.68 21.39 1.98
CA PRO A 269 -10.27 22.65 1.35
C PRO A 269 -8.75 22.84 1.32
N SER A 270 -8.01 22.12 2.17
CA SER A 270 -6.54 22.18 2.29
C SER A 270 -5.77 21.48 1.18
N LEU A 271 -6.44 20.86 0.21
CA LEU A 271 -5.83 20.08 -0.88
C LEU A 271 -5.97 20.72 -2.27
N LYS A 272 -6.34 22.00 -2.35
CA LYS A 272 -6.27 22.81 -3.59
C LYS A 272 -4.84 23.26 -3.91
#